data_AF-A0A817FTX0-F1
#
_entry.id   AF-A0A817FTX0-F1
#
_cell.length_a   1.000
_cell.length_b   1.000
_cell.length_c   1.000
_cell.angle_alpha   90.00
_cell.angle_beta   90.00
_cell.angle_gamma   90.00
#
_symmetry.space_group_name_H-M   'P 1'
#
loop_
_entity.id
_entity.type
_entity.pdbx_description
1 polymer ?
#
loop_
_entity_poly.entity_id
_entity_poly.type
_entity_poly.pdbx_seq_one_letter_code
_entity_poly.pdbx_strand_id
1 'polypeptide(L)'
;MVDNWQHFQTLLIAAHNISTLCIDLDCAIKLFENTGEDLTFSRVLHLFIDGNNCDVTLKNEHIHSLSKTFSDIHSLKIKYKTENLIEADIVGSILDNCKQLIVFTINGRISDDISLEHIQKWLIEYSSRLKNPNKDYQVDFCDNWFQIWL
;
A
#
# COMPACT_ATOMS: atom_id res chain seq x y z
N MET A 1 -2.28 30.65 -10.52
CA MET A 1 -2.49 29.20 -10.66
C MET A 1 -2.86 28.71 -9.28
N VAL A 2 -4.08 28.18 -9.09
CA VAL A 2 -4.37 27.43 -7.86
C VAL A 2 -3.44 26.24 -7.90
N ASP A 3 -2.67 26.03 -6.84
CA ASP A 3 -1.78 24.88 -6.75
C ASP A 3 -2.65 23.61 -6.85
N ASN A 4 -2.48 22.85 -7.94
CA ASN A 4 -3.27 21.63 -8.19
C ASN A 4 -3.20 20.67 -7.00
N TRP A 5 -2.11 20.76 -6.23
CA TRP A 5 -1.93 20.05 -4.97
C TRP A 5 -2.92 20.45 -3.88
N GLN A 6 -3.07 21.75 -3.63
CA GLN A 6 -3.97 22.27 -2.60
C GLN A 6 -5.44 22.00 -2.97
N HIS A 7 -5.76 22.00 -4.26
CA HIS A 7 -7.08 21.61 -4.75
C HIS A 7 -7.37 20.11 -4.49
N PHE A 8 -6.41 19.23 -4.78
CA PHE A 8 -6.53 17.79 -4.50
C PHE A 8 -6.75 17.49 -3.01
N GLN A 9 -5.97 18.12 -2.12
CA GLN A 9 -6.15 17.99 -0.68
C GLN A 9 -7.54 18.46 -0.23
N THR A 10 -8.01 19.60 -0.75
CA THR A 10 -9.33 20.13 -0.46
C THR A 10 -10.43 19.16 -0.90
N LEU A 11 -10.29 18.54 -2.08
CA LEU A 11 -11.24 17.54 -2.58
C LEU A 11 -11.25 16.29 -1.69
N LEU A 12 -10.09 15.76 -1.28
CA LEU A 12 -10.03 14.60 -0.38
C LEU A 12 -10.68 14.89 0.98
N ILE A 13 -10.45 16.09 1.55
CA ILE A 13 -11.07 16.51 2.81
C ILE A 13 -12.60 16.67 2.65
N ALA A 14 -13.06 17.26 1.56
CA ALA A 14 -14.47 17.47 1.29
C ALA A 14 -15.22 16.16 1.01
N ALA A 15 -14.53 15.17 0.44
CA ALA A 15 -15.09 13.90 0.03
C ALA A 15 -15.11 12.88 1.19
N HIS A 16 -15.79 13.27 2.25
CA HIS A 16 -15.94 12.56 3.52
C HIS A 16 -16.47 11.12 3.42
N ASN A 17 -16.99 10.65 2.29
CA ASN A 17 -17.50 9.28 2.13
C ASN A 17 -16.74 8.47 1.05
N ILE A 18 -15.54 8.90 0.65
CA ILE A 18 -14.71 8.10 -0.25
C ILE A 18 -14.29 6.83 0.49
N SER A 19 -14.81 5.69 0.03
CA SER A 19 -14.37 4.36 0.46
C SER A 19 -13.28 3.78 -0.44
N THR A 20 -13.15 4.28 -1.67
CA THR A 20 -12.19 3.82 -2.67
C THR A 20 -11.46 5.00 -3.29
N LEU A 21 -10.13 5.00 -3.19
CA LEU A 21 -9.27 6.01 -3.79
C LEU A 21 -8.33 5.35 -4.80
N CYS A 22 -8.32 5.89 -6.02
CA CYS A 22 -7.32 5.59 -7.05
C CYS A 22 -6.42 6.81 -7.20
N ILE A 23 -5.11 6.63 -7.09
CA ILE A 23 -4.14 7.72 -7.10
C ILE A 23 -2.87 7.32 -7.84
N ASP A 24 -2.28 8.24 -8.62
CA ASP A 24 -0.97 8.02 -9.23
C ASP A 24 0.13 8.00 -8.16
N LEU A 25 1.17 7.19 -8.37
CA LEU A 25 2.22 6.97 -7.37
C LEU A 25 2.98 8.26 -6.98
N ASP A 26 3.28 9.13 -7.94
CA ASP A 26 3.95 10.41 -7.67
C ASP A 26 3.07 11.33 -6.81
N CYS A 27 1.77 11.33 -7.06
CA CYS A 27 0.77 12.06 -6.28
C CYS A 27 0.62 11.46 -4.88
N ALA A 28 0.66 10.13 -4.76
CA ALA A 28 0.61 9.43 -3.48
C ALA A 28 1.84 9.76 -2.63
N ILE A 29 3.04 9.72 -3.20
CA ILE A 29 4.27 10.09 -2.50
C ILE A 29 4.23 11.55 -2.04
N LYS A 30 3.81 12.47 -2.91
CA LYS A 30 3.59 13.87 -2.50
C LYS A 30 2.57 13.98 -1.38
N LEU A 31 1.53 13.15 -1.37
CA LEU A 31 0.57 13.10 -0.26
C LEU A 31 1.26 12.66 1.02
N PHE A 32 1.99 11.56 0.98
CA PHE A 32 2.73 10.99 2.11
C PHE A 32 3.78 11.95 2.70
N GLU A 33 4.42 12.75 1.87
CA GLU A 33 5.45 13.71 2.26
C GLU A 33 4.88 15.05 2.77
N ASN A 34 3.71 15.47 2.26
CA ASN A 34 3.13 16.78 2.55
C ASN A 34 1.89 16.76 3.47
N THR A 35 1.35 15.59 3.82
CA THR A 35 0.43 15.52 4.95
C THR A 35 1.23 15.77 6.23
N GLY A 36 1.05 16.94 6.83
CA GLY A 36 1.42 17.16 8.24
C GLY A 36 0.77 16.11 9.15
N GLU A 37 1.19 16.03 10.40
CA GLU A 37 0.81 14.97 11.35
C GLU A 37 -0.71 14.79 11.58
N ASP A 38 -1.56 15.71 11.08
CA ASP A 38 -3.00 15.79 11.37
C ASP A 38 -3.94 15.28 10.25
N LEU A 39 -3.45 14.93 9.05
CA LEU A 39 -4.31 14.48 7.95
C LEU A 39 -4.37 12.95 7.85
N THR A 40 -5.26 12.34 8.62
CA THR A 40 -5.62 10.92 8.52
C THR A 40 -6.95 10.73 7.77
N PHE A 41 -6.92 9.95 6.69
CA PHE A 41 -8.09 9.57 5.90
C PHE A 41 -8.57 8.15 6.27
N SER A 42 -9.17 8.03 7.46
CA SER A 42 -9.66 6.75 8.04
C SER A 42 -10.82 6.08 7.31
N ARG A 43 -11.40 6.72 6.28
CA ARG A 43 -12.56 6.20 5.55
C ARG A 43 -12.21 5.53 4.23
N VAL A 44 -10.97 5.71 3.75
CA VAL A 44 -10.49 5.05 2.53
C VAL A 44 -10.16 3.60 2.87
N LEU A 45 -11.11 2.71 2.59
CA LEU A 45 -10.97 1.27 2.82
C LEU A 45 -10.21 0.58 1.69
N HIS A 46 -10.31 1.11 0.47
CA HIS A 46 -9.66 0.56 -0.71
C HIS A 46 -8.74 1.62 -1.33
N LEU A 47 -7.44 1.38 -1.30
CA LEU A 47 -6.43 2.24 -1.90
C LEU A 47 -5.79 1.52 -3.09
N PHE A 48 -5.94 2.12 -4.27
CA PHE A 48 -5.26 1.70 -5.48
C PHE A 48 -4.23 2.76 -5.89
N ILE A 49 -2.96 2.36 -5.96
CA ILE A 49 -1.84 3.21 -6.35
C ILE A 49 -1.36 2.78 -7.74
N ASP A 50 -1.43 3.67 -8.72
CA ASP A 50 -0.94 3.43 -10.08
C ASP A 50 0.45 4.05 -10.31
N GLY A 51 1.45 3.21 -10.43
CA GLY A 51 2.83 3.54 -10.77
C GLY A 51 3.21 3.24 -12.24
N ASN A 52 2.26 2.90 -13.13
CA ASN A 52 2.60 2.56 -14.53
C ASN A 52 3.28 3.70 -15.30
N ASN A 53 3.03 4.95 -14.92
CA ASN A 53 3.50 6.13 -15.66
C ASN A 53 4.60 6.88 -14.90
N CYS A 54 5.20 6.28 -13.88
CA CYS A 54 6.17 6.92 -13.01
C CYS A 54 7.46 6.11 -12.92
N ASP A 55 8.60 6.80 -12.84
CA ASP A 55 9.92 6.18 -12.60
C ASP A 55 10.28 6.16 -11.10
N VAL A 56 9.35 6.57 -10.23
CA VAL A 56 9.54 6.56 -8.78
C VAL A 56 9.14 5.19 -8.22
N THR A 57 9.94 4.67 -7.28
CA THR A 57 9.68 3.43 -6.55
C THR A 57 9.23 3.76 -5.12
N LEU A 58 8.31 2.97 -4.55
CA LEU A 58 8.04 3.05 -3.12
C LEU A 58 9.27 2.64 -2.32
N LYS A 59 9.44 3.29 -1.18
CA LYS A 59 10.47 3.01 -0.20
C LYS A 59 9.80 2.81 1.16
N ASN A 60 10.53 2.23 2.11
CA ASN A 60 9.99 1.97 3.44
C ASN A 60 9.46 3.23 4.14
N GLU A 61 10.13 4.38 3.97
CA GLU A 61 9.64 5.66 4.49
C GLU A 61 8.27 6.04 3.93
N HIS A 62 8.00 5.76 2.65
CA HIS A 62 6.71 6.03 2.00
C HIS A 62 5.61 5.12 2.56
N ILE A 63 5.93 3.85 2.86
CA ILE A 63 4.97 2.90 3.45
C ILE A 63 4.57 3.33 4.86
N HIS A 64 5.52 3.81 5.66
CA HIS A 64 5.22 4.32 6.99
C HIS A 64 4.31 5.56 6.94
N SER A 65 4.55 6.47 5.99
CA SER A 65 3.65 7.61 5.78
C SER A 65 2.29 7.18 5.24
N LEU A 66 2.23 6.21 4.32
CA LEU A 66 0.98 5.66 3.80
C LEU A 66 0.07 5.15 4.91
N SER A 67 0.60 4.37 5.86
CA SER A 67 -0.20 3.82 6.96
C SER A 67 -0.68 4.90 7.94
N LYS A 68 0.03 6.03 8.06
CA LYS A 68 -0.42 7.20 8.84
C LYS A 68 -1.50 7.98 8.11
N THR A 69 -1.31 8.23 6.81
CA THR A 69 -2.26 8.94 5.96
C THR A 69 -3.55 8.16 5.80
N PHE A 70 -3.49 6.83 5.75
CA PHE A 70 -4.64 5.95 5.53
C PHE A 70 -4.65 4.79 6.55
N SER A 71 -5.14 5.07 7.76
CA SER A 71 -5.04 4.17 8.92
C SER A 71 -5.85 2.87 8.83
N ASP A 72 -6.92 2.86 8.05
CA ASP A 72 -7.95 1.80 8.05
C ASP A 72 -8.14 1.17 6.67
N ILE A 73 -7.07 1.07 5.89
CA ILE A 73 -7.14 0.41 4.58
C ILE A 73 -7.35 -1.09 4.78
N HIS A 74 -8.42 -1.61 4.19
CA HIS A 74 -8.70 -3.04 4.07
C HIS A 74 -8.09 -3.65 2.79
N SER A 75 -7.95 -2.86 1.73
CA SER A 75 -7.44 -3.33 0.45
C SER A 75 -6.39 -2.36 -0.08
N LEU A 76 -5.16 -2.84 -0.23
CA LEU A 76 -4.08 -2.09 -0.86
C LEU A 76 -3.68 -2.79 -2.14
N LYS A 77 -3.75 -2.07 -3.25
CA LYS A 77 -3.24 -2.55 -4.53
C LYS A 77 -2.28 -1.53 -5.12
N ILE A 78 -1.09 -1.99 -5.47
CA ILE A 78 -0.02 -1.16 -6.04
C ILE A 78 0.34 -1.73 -7.40
N LYS A 79 0.30 -0.92 -8.45
CA LYS A 79 0.58 -1.36 -9.81
C LYS A 79 1.81 -0.66 -10.35
N TYR A 80 2.88 -1.41 -10.58
CA TYR A 80 4.04 -0.96 -11.32
C TYR A 80 4.01 -1.46 -12.77
N LYS A 81 4.89 -0.90 -13.60
CA LYS A 81 5.23 -1.51 -14.89
C LYS A 81 5.76 -2.93 -14.66
N THR A 82 5.46 -3.84 -15.56
CA THR A 82 5.81 -5.27 -15.42
C THR A 82 7.31 -5.49 -15.31
N GLU A 83 8.13 -4.64 -15.90
CA GLU A 83 9.59 -4.70 -15.85
C GLU A 83 10.21 -4.17 -14.55
N ASN A 84 9.46 -3.43 -13.73
CA ASN A 84 9.98 -2.85 -12.49
C ASN A 84 10.11 -3.92 -11.42
N LEU A 85 11.30 -4.01 -10.84
CA LEU A 85 11.63 -4.93 -9.76
C LEU A 85 11.03 -4.45 -8.43
N ILE A 86 10.32 -5.33 -7.73
CA ILE A 86 9.79 -5.08 -6.40
C ILE A 86 10.75 -5.68 -5.37
N GLU A 87 11.21 -4.83 -4.44
CA GLU A 87 12.09 -5.23 -3.35
C GLU A 87 11.33 -5.96 -2.23
N ALA A 88 12.00 -6.93 -1.61
CA ALA A 88 11.45 -7.81 -0.58
C ALA A 88 11.00 -7.06 0.68
N ASP A 89 11.72 -6.00 1.03
CA ASP A 89 11.49 -5.19 2.22
C ASP A 89 10.17 -4.42 2.17
N ILE A 90 9.73 -3.99 0.99
CA ILE A 90 8.45 -3.28 0.80
C ILE A 90 7.26 -4.15 1.21
N VAL A 91 7.28 -5.45 0.88
CA VAL A 91 6.21 -6.39 1.25
C VAL A 91 6.12 -6.51 2.77
N GLY A 92 7.25 -6.80 3.42
CA GLY A 92 7.32 -6.89 4.89
C GLY A 92 6.90 -5.58 5.56
N SER A 93 7.36 -4.45 5.04
CA SER A 93 7.04 -3.12 5.55
C SER A 93 5.55 -2.80 5.45
N ILE A 94 4.88 -3.18 4.37
CA ILE A 94 3.43 -2.98 4.21
C ILE A 94 2.67 -3.79 5.25
N LEU A 95 3.01 -5.07 5.40
CA LEU A 95 2.38 -5.93 6.41
C LEU A 95 2.62 -5.36 7.82
N ASP A 96 3.84 -4.91 8.13
CA ASP A 96 4.17 -4.37 9.45
C ASP A 96 3.39 -3.09 9.81
N ASN A 97 3.08 -2.26 8.81
CA ASN A 97 2.48 -0.94 9.02
C ASN A 97 0.95 -0.89 8.78
N CYS A 98 0.40 -1.75 7.91
CA CYS A 98 -1.03 -1.74 7.53
C CYS A 98 -1.83 -2.80 8.30
N LYS A 99 -2.29 -2.46 9.51
CA LYS A 99 -2.84 -3.43 10.47
C LYS A 99 -4.25 -3.96 10.19
N GLN A 100 -5.02 -3.30 9.31
CA GLN A 100 -6.41 -3.70 8.99
C GLN A 100 -6.54 -4.29 7.59
N LEU A 101 -5.42 -4.62 6.97
CA LEU A 101 -5.38 -5.13 5.61
C LEU A 101 -6.02 -6.51 5.54
N ILE A 102 -7.00 -6.66 4.66
CA ILE A 102 -7.67 -7.93 4.32
C ILE A 102 -7.12 -8.47 3.00
N VAL A 103 -6.76 -7.60 2.07
CA VAL A 103 -6.14 -7.99 0.81
C VAL A 103 -5.01 -7.03 0.43
N PHE A 104 -3.90 -7.62 0.02
CA PHE A 104 -2.73 -6.92 -0.48
C PHE A 104 -2.41 -7.40 -1.89
N THR A 105 -2.21 -6.50 -2.84
CA THR A 105 -1.79 -6.87 -4.20
C THR A 105 -0.66 -5.96 -4.66
N ILE A 106 0.40 -6.54 -5.23
CA ILE A 106 1.36 -5.79 -6.04
C ILE A 106 1.42 -6.40 -7.43
N ASN A 107 1.32 -5.56 -8.45
CA ASN A 107 1.61 -5.92 -9.83
C ASN A 107 2.97 -5.33 -10.22
N GLY A 108 3.87 -6.14 -10.76
CA GLY A 108 5.25 -5.78 -11.10
C GLY A 108 6.14 -7.01 -11.05
N ARG A 109 7.36 -6.94 -11.61
CA ARG A 109 8.29 -8.07 -11.55
C ARG A 109 8.77 -8.24 -10.12
N ILE A 110 8.58 -9.45 -9.60
CA ILE A 110 9.02 -9.77 -8.26
C ILE A 110 10.51 -10.12 -8.32
N SER A 111 11.27 -9.63 -7.34
CA SER A 111 12.67 -9.98 -7.23
C SER A 111 12.88 -11.45 -6.86
N ASP A 112 13.91 -12.06 -7.43
CA ASP A 112 14.18 -13.51 -7.32
C ASP A 112 14.52 -13.92 -5.86
N ASP A 113 14.86 -12.96 -5.00
CA ASP A 113 15.08 -13.15 -3.56
C ASP A 113 13.78 -13.25 -2.74
N ILE A 114 12.63 -12.91 -3.32
CA ILE A 114 11.32 -13.09 -2.69
C ILE A 114 10.80 -14.49 -3.01
N SER A 115 10.95 -15.40 -2.04
CA SER A 115 10.35 -16.73 -2.11
C SER A 115 9.00 -16.79 -1.39
N LEU A 116 8.19 -17.78 -1.72
CA LEU A 116 6.95 -18.07 -0.98
C LEU A 116 7.21 -18.29 0.51
N GLU A 117 8.35 -18.90 0.87
CA GLU A 117 8.74 -19.13 2.27
C GLU A 117 8.99 -17.81 3.02
N HIS A 118 9.64 -16.82 2.37
CA HIS A 118 9.83 -15.49 2.96
C HIS A 118 8.49 -14.80 3.23
N ILE A 119 7.56 -14.86 2.28
CA ILE A 119 6.22 -14.31 2.43
C ILE A 119 5.48 -14.99 3.59
N GLN A 120 5.46 -16.32 3.63
CA GLN A 120 4.80 -17.06 4.71
C GLN A 120 5.36 -16.70 6.09
N LYS A 121 6.68 -16.51 6.20
CA LYS A 121 7.30 -16.06 7.44
C LYS A 121 6.80 -14.69 7.87
N TRP A 122 6.73 -13.71 6.96
CA TRP A 122 6.16 -12.40 7.28
C TRP A 122 4.69 -12.47 7.68
N LEU A 123 3.90 -13.36 7.05
CA LEU A 123 2.50 -13.54 7.41
C LEU A 123 2.31 -14.13 8.81
N ILE A 124 3.16 -15.07 9.19
CA ILE A 124 3.19 -15.61 10.55
C ILE A 124 3.57 -14.51 11.55
N GLU A 125 4.59 -13.71 11.24
CA GLU A 125 5.01 -12.59 12.09
C GLU A 125 3.91 -11.50 12.20
N TYR A 126 3.28 -11.12 11.09
CA TYR A 126 2.17 -10.19 11.02
C TYR A 126 0.97 -10.67 11.84
N SER A 127 0.48 -11.88 11.57
CA SER A 127 -0.68 -12.47 12.26
C SER A 127 -0.46 -12.61 13.75
N SER A 128 0.75 -12.92 14.20
CA SER A 128 1.10 -13.03 15.63
C SER A 128 0.93 -11.71 16.42
N ARG A 129 0.95 -10.56 15.72
CA ARG A 129 0.76 -9.22 16.32
C ARG A 129 -0.71 -8.80 16.37
N LEU A 130 -1.59 -9.49 15.64
CA LEU A 130 -3.01 -9.20 15.65
C LEU A 130 -3.65 -9.73 16.94
N LYS A 131 -4.61 -8.97 17.48
CA LYS A 131 -5.37 -9.39 18.67
C LYS A 131 -6.07 -10.74 18.46
N ASN A 132 -6.52 -10.99 17.23
CA ASN A 132 -7.04 -12.26 16.76
C ASN A 132 -6.23 -12.65 15.51
N PRO A 133 -5.22 -13.53 15.63
CA PRO A 133 -4.41 -13.96 14.50
C PRO A 133 -5.28 -14.64 13.45
N ASN A 134 -5.29 -14.14 12.22
CA ASN A 134 -5.85 -14.90 11.12
C ASN A 134 -4.88 -16.03 10.76
N LYS A 135 -5.38 -17.26 10.77
CA LYS A 135 -4.63 -18.47 10.40
C LYS A 135 -4.92 -18.90 8.97
N ASP A 136 -5.99 -18.36 8.39
CA ASP A 136 -6.47 -18.69 7.06
C ASP A 136 -6.06 -17.55 6.11
N TYR A 137 -4.79 -17.58 5.67
CA TYR A 137 -4.28 -16.69 4.63
C TYR A 137 -4.10 -17.45 3.32
N GLN A 138 -4.27 -16.76 2.20
CA GLN A 138 -3.97 -17.28 0.87
C GLN A 138 -2.92 -16.38 0.22
N VAL A 139 -1.92 -17.01 -0.39
CA VAL A 139 -0.89 -16.35 -1.18
C VAL A 139 -0.99 -16.83 -2.61
N ASP A 140 -1.27 -15.91 -3.52
CA ASP A 140 -1.15 -16.14 -4.94
C ASP A 140 0.09 -15.40 -5.45
N PHE A 141 0.96 -16.10 -6.17
CA PHE A 141 2.27 -15.59 -6.58
C PHE A 141 2.57 -16.00 -8.02
N CYS A 142 3.02 -15.05 -8.84
CA CYS A 142 3.42 -15.21 -10.23
C CYS A 142 4.60 -14.26 -10.53
N ASP A 143 5.25 -14.43 -11.69
CA ASP A 143 6.45 -13.66 -12.06
C ASP A 143 6.25 -12.14 -12.11
N ASN A 144 5.00 -11.69 -12.30
CA ASN A 144 4.64 -10.29 -12.53
C ASN A 144 3.54 -9.76 -11.61
N TRP A 145 3.09 -10.55 -10.64
CA TRP A 145 2.17 -10.07 -9.60
C TRP A 145 2.15 -11.01 -8.41
N PHE A 146 1.75 -10.44 -7.28
CA PHE A 146 1.55 -11.15 -6.04
C PHE A 146 0.34 -10.62 -5.31
N GLN A 147 -0.37 -11.52 -4.62
CA GLN A 147 -1.51 -11.19 -3.79
C GLN A 147 -1.54 -11.99 -2.51
N ILE A 148 -1.92 -11.32 -1.42
CA ILE A 148 -2.17 -11.93 -0.11
C ILE A 148 -3.60 -11.64 0.27
N TRP A 149 -4.30 -12.69 0.71
CA TRP A 149 -5.55 -12.60 1.46
C TRP A 149 -5.25 -12.88 2.93
N LEU A 150 -5.63 -11.96 3.82
CA LEU A 150 -5.25 -11.89 5.24
C LEU A 150 -6.42 -12.06 6.19
#